data_AF-A0A2G4F8T6-F1
#
_entry.id   AF-A0A2G4F8T6-F1
#
_cell.length_a   1.000
_cell.length_b   1.000
_cell.length_c   1.000
_cell.angle_alpha   90.00
_cell.angle_beta   90.00
_cell.angle_gamma   90.00
#
_symmetry.space_group_name_H-M   'P 1'
#
loop_
_entity.id
_entity.type
_entity.pdbx_description
1 polymer ?
#
loop_
_entity_poly.entity_id
_entity_poly.type
_entity_poly.pdbx_seq_one_letter_code
_entity_poly.pdbx_strand_id
1 'polypeptide(L)'
;MKIDLNPSSFTSKDAYVRATLSKARDLAVQTWEDEHSERQSLIEREVASLSKPELAKRLIKLLSRPNRARAQISDNMRAKAHNMRKKGAPVREIAAELGISIPSVYNITKD
;
A
#
# COMPACT_ATOMS: atom_id res chain seq x y z
N MET A 1 -3.98 16.67 -9.90
CA MET A 1 -3.71 17.59 -8.77
C MET A 1 -3.11 18.87 -9.33
N LYS A 2 -3.69 20.05 -9.03
CA LYS A 2 -3.21 21.35 -9.53
C LYS A 2 -3.00 22.28 -8.36
N ILE A 3 -1.80 22.85 -8.23
CA ILE A 3 -1.47 23.80 -7.18
C ILE A 3 -1.70 25.20 -7.75
N ASP A 4 -2.82 25.81 -7.38
CA ASP A 4 -3.13 27.17 -7.81
C ASP A 4 -2.36 28.15 -6.92
N LEU A 5 -1.21 28.58 -7.44
CA LEU A 5 -0.40 29.68 -6.93
C LEU A 5 -0.03 30.57 -8.12
N ASN A 6 -0.30 31.86 -8.02
CA ASN A 6 0.09 32.83 -9.04
C ASN A 6 1.58 33.14 -8.90
N PRO A 7 2.45 32.87 -9.90
CA PRO A 7 3.87 33.19 -9.79
C PRO A 7 4.14 34.68 -9.56
N SER A 8 3.25 35.54 -10.06
CA SER A 8 3.37 37.00 -9.99
C SER A 8 3.15 37.57 -8.58
N SER A 9 2.60 36.78 -7.65
CA SER A 9 2.41 37.21 -6.27
C SER A 9 3.64 37.02 -5.38
N PHE A 10 4.77 36.58 -5.95
CA PHE A 10 6.00 36.31 -5.21
C PHE A 10 7.13 37.22 -5.69
N THR A 11 7.88 37.75 -4.73
CA THR A 11 9.00 38.68 -4.98
C THR A 11 10.22 38.00 -5.60
N SER A 12 10.32 36.67 -5.50
CA SER A 12 11.39 35.89 -6.12
C SER A 12 10.92 34.49 -6.54
N LYS A 13 11.64 33.90 -7.49
CA LYS A 13 11.44 32.50 -7.91
C LYS A 13 11.57 31.53 -6.73
N ASP A 14 12.53 31.79 -5.85
CA ASP A 14 12.79 30.96 -4.67
C ASP A 14 11.61 31.00 -3.68
N ALA A 15 11.01 32.18 -3.48
CA ALA A 15 9.82 32.35 -2.64
C ALA A 15 8.61 31.60 -3.22
N TYR A 16 8.42 31.68 -4.54
CA TYR A 16 7.39 30.90 -5.24
C TYR A 16 7.61 29.40 -5.05
N VAL A 17 8.82 28.88 -5.34
CA VAL A 17 9.12 27.45 -5.23
C VAL A 17 8.87 26.92 -3.81
N ARG A 18 9.28 27.65 -2.77
CA ARG A 18 9.03 27.26 -1.37
C ARG A 18 7.54 27.22 -1.05
N ALA A 19 6.78 28.21 -1.49
CA ALA A 19 5.32 28.24 -1.31
C ALA A 19 4.62 27.09 -2.05
N THR A 20 5.05 26.77 -3.27
CA THR A 20 4.53 25.65 -4.04
C THR A 20 4.84 24.31 -3.38
N LEU A 21 6.05 24.13 -2.87
CA LEU A 21 6.44 22.91 -2.15
C LEU A 21 5.69 22.77 -0.83
N SER A 22 5.50 23.85 -0.08
CA SER A 22 4.69 23.83 1.15
C SER A 22 3.26 23.41 0.84
N LYS A 23 2.62 24.05 -0.15
CA LYS A 23 1.23 23.73 -0.52
C LYS A 23 1.09 22.32 -1.08
N ALA A 24 2.10 21.82 -1.82
CA ALA A 24 2.16 20.42 -2.25
C ALA A 24 2.21 19.46 -1.06
N ARG A 25 3.04 19.77 -0.06
CA ARG A 25 3.16 18.97 1.16
C ARG A 25 1.86 18.95 1.94
N ASP A 26 1.27 20.12 2.20
CA ASP A 26 0.04 20.22 2.99
C ASP A 26 -1.10 19.45 2.32
N LEU A 27 -1.22 19.55 1.00
CA LEU A 27 -2.22 18.81 0.24
C LEU A 27 -1.96 17.31 0.22
N ALA A 28 -0.69 16.88 0.13
CA ALA A 28 -0.31 15.47 0.25
C ALA A 28 -0.64 14.90 1.63
N VAL A 29 -0.39 15.67 2.70
CA VAL A 29 -0.77 15.31 4.07
C VAL A 29 -2.28 15.18 4.17
N GLN A 30 -3.04 16.16 3.68
CA GLN A 30 -4.50 16.11 3.71
C GLN A 30 -5.06 14.90 2.94
N THR A 31 -4.55 14.61 1.74
CA THR A 31 -4.96 13.41 1.00
C THR A 31 -4.63 12.13 1.75
N TRP A 32 -3.48 12.08 2.44
CA TRP A 32 -3.11 10.93 3.25
C TRP A 32 -4.03 10.78 4.45
N GLU A 33 -4.34 11.88 5.15
CA GLU A 33 -5.27 11.91 6.28
C GLU A 33 -6.67 11.48 5.84
N ASP A 34 -7.18 11.98 4.72
CA ASP A 34 -8.48 11.60 4.17
C ASP A 34 -8.54 10.10 3.84
N GLU A 35 -7.52 9.57 3.16
CA GLU A 35 -7.44 8.15 2.79
C GLU A 35 -7.25 7.21 4.00
N HIS A 36 -6.60 7.68 5.05
CA HIS A 36 -6.23 6.85 6.21
C HIS A 36 -7.14 7.07 7.42
N SER A 37 -7.93 8.14 7.44
CA SER A 37 -8.92 8.48 8.47
C SER A 37 -9.93 7.35 8.68
N GLU A 38 -10.53 6.85 7.59
CA GLU A 38 -11.52 5.76 7.67
C GLU A 38 -10.89 4.47 8.20
N ARG A 39 -9.70 4.12 7.71
CA ARG A 39 -8.96 2.93 8.15
C ARG A 39 -8.54 3.05 9.61
N GLN A 40 -8.08 4.22 10.03
CA GLN A 40 -7.70 4.49 11.41
C GLN A 40 -8.91 4.37 12.33
N SER A 41 -10.05 4.97 11.96
CA SER A 41 -11.30 4.87 12.73
C SER A 41 -11.78 3.43 12.87
N LEU A 42 -11.68 2.62 11.82
CA LEU A 42 -12.01 1.19 11.87
C LEU A 42 -11.11 0.42 12.84
N ILE A 43 -9.79 0.66 12.77
CA ILE A 43 -8.82 0.03 13.66
C ILE A 43 -9.04 0.47 15.11
N GLU A 44 -9.31 1.75 15.36
CA GLU A 44 -9.61 2.27 16.69
C GLU A 44 -10.85 1.63 17.30
N ARG A 45 -11.94 1.49 16.53
CA ARG A 45 -13.14 0.76 16.95
C ARG A 45 -12.85 -0.70 17.25
N GLU A 46 -12.08 -1.36 16.39
CA GLU A 46 -11.71 -2.76 16.59
C GLU A 46 -10.86 -2.92 17.86
N VAL A 47 -9.86 -2.07 18.06
CA VAL A 47 -9.01 -2.09 19.26
C VAL A 47 -9.82 -1.82 20.53
N ALA A 48 -10.74 -0.85 20.50
CA ALA A 48 -11.62 -0.54 21.62
C ALA A 48 -12.58 -1.69 21.96
N SER A 49 -12.96 -2.50 20.97
CA SER A 49 -13.83 -3.67 21.18
C SER A 49 -13.11 -4.90 21.76
N LEU A 50 -11.77 -4.91 21.78
CA LEU A 50 -10.98 -6.05 22.22
C LEU A 50 -10.72 -6.04 23.73
N SER A 51 -10.72 -7.23 24.33
CA SER A 51 -10.27 -7.40 25.70
C SER A 51 -8.74 -7.23 25.81
N LYS A 52 -8.25 -6.78 26.97
CA LYS A 52 -6.80 -6.66 27.27
C LYS A 52 -5.97 -7.90 26.87
N PRO A 53 -6.38 -9.16 27.17
CA PRO A 53 -5.61 -10.33 26.76
C PRO A 53 -5.62 -10.57 25.25
N GLU A 54 -6.72 -10.28 24.55
CA GLU A 54 -6.79 -10.44 23.09
C GLU A 54 -5.96 -9.40 22.35
N LEU A 55 -5.98 -8.15 22.84
CA LEU A 55 -5.14 -7.09 22.32
C LEU A 55 -3.65 -7.46 22.48
N ALA A 56 -3.24 -7.92 23.67
CA ALA A 56 -1.87 -8.36 23.93
C ALA A 56 -1.45 -9.50 22.99
N LYS A 57 -2.30 -10.51 22.78
CA LYS A 57 -2.04 -11.62 21.85
C LYS A 57 -1.87 -11.15 20.40
N ARG A 58 -2.70 -10.20 19.94
CA ARG A 58 -2.60 -9.63 18.59
C ARG A 58 -1.34 -8.78 18.42
N LEU A 59 -0.98 -7.97 19.42
CA LEU A 59 0.25 -7.16 19.42
C LEU A 59 1.49 -8.05 19.38
N ILE A 60 1.56 -9.07 20.23
CA ILE A 60 2.67 -10.04 20.22
C ILE A 60 2.77 -10.70 18.85
N LYS A 61 1.66 -11.16 18.26
CA LYS A 61 1.66 -11.74 16.90
C LYS A 61 2.15 -10.74 15.84
N LEU A 62 1.86 -9.46 15.99
CA LEU A 62 2.30 -8.42 15.06
C LEU A 62 3.80 -8.14 15.19
N LEU A 63 4.31 -8.06 16.41
CA LEU A 63 5.72 -7.81 16.73
C LEU A 63 6.62 -9.03 16.49
N SER A 64 6.09 -10.24 16.71
CA SER A 64 6.81 -11.50 16.50
C SER A 64 6.77 -11.98 15.05
N ARG A 65 6.07 -11.29 14.15
CA ARG A 65 6.18 -11.58 12.72
C ARG A 65 7.59 -11.17 12.29
N PRO A 66 8.45 -12.10 11.83
CA PRO A 66 9.66 -11.68 11.14
C PRO A 66 9.20 -10.78 10.00
N ASN A 67 9.92 -9.67 9.79
CA ASN A 67 9.65 -8.69 8.75
C ASN A 67 9.81 -9.36 7.38
N ARG A 68 8.89 -10.26 7.05
CA ARG A 68 8.72 -10.86 5.75
C ARG A 68 8.22 -9.68 4.95
N ALA A 69 9.15 -8.96 4.34
CA ALA A 69 8.88 -8.30 3.09
C ALA A 69 8.24 -9.37 2.21
N ARG A 70 6.91 -9.47 2.27
CA ARG A 70 6.15 -10.22 1.28
C ARG A 70 6.62 -9.57 -0.01
N ALA A 71 7.28 -10.34 -0.89
CA ALA A 71 7.55 -9.89 -2.24
C ALA A 71 6.25 -9.23 -2.71
N GLN A 72 6.29 -7.92 -2.98
CA GLN A 72 5.09 -7.19 -3.33
C GLN A 72 4.67 -7.69 -4.70
N ILE A 73 3.76 -8.67 -4.70
CA ILE A 73 3.15 -9.19 -5.91
C ILE A 73 2.23 -8.07 -6.40
N SER A 74 2.68 -7.35 -7.42
CA SER A 74 1.88 -6.31 -8.06
C SER A 74 0.62 -6.89 -8.70
N ASP A 75 -0.41 -6.06 -8.88
CA ASP A 75 -1.65 -6.49 -9.51
C ASP A 75 -1.43 -6.97 -10.95
N ASN A 76 -0.44 -6.40 -11.66
CA ASN A 76 -0.02 -6.88 -12.97
C ASN A 76 0.52 -8.31 -12.93
N MET A 77 1.30 -8.67 -11.91
CA MET A 77 1.79 -10.05 -11.73
C MET A 77 0.63 -11.00 -11.42
N ARG A 78 -0.36 -10.56 -10.64
CA ARG A 78 -1.57 -11.36 -10.36
C ARG A 78 -2.37 -11.63 -11.63
N ALA A 79 -2.63 -10.58 -12.42
CA ALA A 79 -3.34 -10.70 -13.68
C ALA A 79 -2.61 -11.60 -14.68
N LYS A 80 -1.28 -11.45 -14.80
CA LYS A 80 -0.46 -12.31 -15.67
C LYS A 80 -0.49 -13.77 -15.22
N ALA A 81 -0.38 -14.04 -13.91
CA ALA A 81 -0.49 -15.39 -13.36
C ALA A 81 -1.85 -16.05 -13.66
N HIS A 82 -2.98 -15.34 -13.43
CA HIS A 82 -4.31 -15.87 -13.75
C HIS A 82 -4.50 -16.11 -15.24
N ASN A 83 -4.00 -15.22 -16.10
CA ASN A 83 -4.11 -15.39 -17.55
C ASN A 83 -3.32 -16.60 -18.04
N MET A 84 -2.10 -16.81 -17.53
CA MET A 84 -1.32 -18.00 -17.86
C MET A 84 -1.98 -19.28 -17.34
N ARG A 85 -2.57 -19.24 -16.14
CA ARG A 85 -3.30 -20.37 -15.57
C ARG A 85 -4.55 -20.72 -16.39
N LYS A 86 -5.33 -19.73 -16.81
CA LYS A 86 -6.50 -19.91 -17.70
C LYS A 86 -6.11 -20.49 -19.07
N LYS A 87 -4.91 -20.16 -19.56
CA LYS A 87 -4.33 -20.76 -20.78
C LYS A 87 -3.79 -22.18 -20.59
N GLY A 88 -3.86 -22.74 -19.39
CA GLY A 88 -3.42 -24.11 -19.09
C GLY A 88 -1.93 -24.23 -18.73
N ALA A 89 -1.21 -23.12 -18.52
CA ALA A 89 0.21 -23.20 -18.18
C ALA A 89 0.44 -23.88 -16.81
N PRO A 90 1.47 -24.73 -16.69
CA PRO A 90 1.82 -25.36 -15.43
C PRO A 90 2.37 -24.33 -14.43
N VAL A 91 2.08 -24.53 -13.16
CA VAL A 91 2.45 -23.62 -12.06
C VAL A 91 3.96 -23.36 -12.01
N ARG A 92 4.77 -24.36 -12.39
CA ARG A 92 6.23 -24.26 -12.44
C ARG A 92 6.73 -23.24 -13.48
N GLU A 93 6.09 -23.19 -14.64
CA GLU A 93 6.43 -22.23 -15.71
C GLU A 93 6.00 -20.83 -15.31
N ILE A 94 4.82 -20.68 -14.70
CA ILE A 94 4.34 -19.39 -14.19
C ILE A 94 5.29 -18.84 -13.12
N ALA A 95 5.80 -19.70 -12.23
CA ALA A 95 6.78 -19.32 -11.20
C ALA A 95 8.09 -18.82 -11.80
N ALA A 96 8.60 -19.51 -12.82
CA ALA A 96 9.82 -19.11 -13.53
C ALA A 96 9.63 -17.77 -14.27
N GLU A 97 8.51 -17.62 -14.99
CA GLU A 97 8.18 -16.42 -15.77
C GLU A 97 7.98 -15.18 -14.90
N LEU A 98 7.40 -15.33 -13.70
CA LEU A 98 7.11 -14.24 -12.79
C LEU A 98 8.22 -14.00 -11.75
N GLY A 99 9.25 -14.86 -11.70
CA GLY A 99 10.32 -14.77 -10.71
C GLY A 99 9.83 -14.94 -9.26
N ILE A 100 8.74 -15.69 -9.06
CA ILE A 100 8.13 -15.90 -7.73
C ILE A 100 8.16 -17.37 -7.34
N SER A 101 8.10 -17.62 -6.03
CA SER A 101 8.08 -18.98 -5.51
C SER A 101 6.80 -19.73 -5.93
N ILE A 102 6.92 -21.04 -6.19
CA ILE A 102 5.80 -21.92 -6.54
C ILE A 102 4.61 -21.79 -5.57
N PRO A 103 4.81 -21.73 -4.22
CA PRO A 103 3.71 -21.50 -3.29
C PRO A 103 3.00 -20.15 -3.49
N SER A 104 3.73 -19.12 -3.92
CA SER A 104 3.14 -17.81 -4.22
C SER A 104 2.23 -17.88 -5.44
N VAL A 105 2.62 -18.63 -6.48
CA VAL A 105 1.75 -18.85 -7.65
C VAL A 105 0.46 -19.57 -7.23
N TYR A 106 0.57 -20.65 -6.44
CA TYR A 106 -0.62 -21.34 -5.92
C TYR A 106 -1.55 -20.41 -5.15
N ASN A 107 -1.01 -19.50 -4.34
CA ASN A 107 -1.81 -18.53 -3.60
C ASN A 107 -2.45 -17.46 -4.50
N ILE A 108 -1.79 -17.07 -5.60
CA ILE A 108 -2.34 -16.11 -6.56
C ILE A 108 -3.45 -16.76 -7.38
N THR A 109 -3.23 -17.96 -7.89
CA THR A 109 -4.15 -18.64 -8.81
C THR A 109 -5.22 -19.47 -8.10
N LYS A 110 -5.37 -19.33 -6.78
CA LYS A 110 -6.43 -19.98 -6.02
C LYS A 110 -7.68 -19.14 -6.19
N ASP A 111 -8.71 -19.72 -6.81
CA ASP A 111 -10.04 -19.12 -6.88
C ASP A 111 -10.69 -19.08 -5.48
#